data_AF-A0A090IYS3-F1
#
_entry.id   AF-A0A090IYS3-F1
#
_cell.length_a   1.000
_cell.length_b   1.000
_cell.length_c   1.000
_cell.angle_alpha   90.00
_cell.angle_beta   90.00
_cell.angle_gamma   90.00
#
_symmetry.space_group_name_H-M   'P 1'
#
loop_
_entity.id
_entity.type
_entity.pdbx_description
1 polymer ?
#
loop_
_entity_poly.entity_id
_entity_poly.type
_entity_poly.pdbx_seq_one_letter_code
_entity_poly.pdbx_strand_id
1 'polypeptide(L)'
;MSDQIIISLLIGGFIINLTTMILVIILLKKIKGKIIENVENGVAQIAGTNETKDSAVLGVVFCRNCGQQYDSLKTVCPHCKTPR
;
A
#
# COMPACT_ATOMS: atom_id res chain seq x y z
N MET A 1 23.37 42.51 11.49
CA MET A 1 23.23 41.96 10.11
C MET A 1 23.09 40.44 10.12
N SER A 2 23.87 39.73 10.94
CA SER A 2 23.81 38.28 11.12
C SER A 2 22.43 37.75 11.54
N ASP A 3 21.74 38.43 12.46
CA ASP A 3 20.44 37.97 12.98
C ASP A 3 19.34 37.95 11.92
N GLN A 4 19.34 38.92 11.00
CA GLN A 4 18.38 38.97 9.90
C GLN A 4 18.58 37.81 8.90
N ILE A 5 19.82 37.36 8.73
CA ILE A 5 20.15 36.20 7.88
C ILE A 5 19.65 34.92 8.54
N ILE A 6 19.86 34.77 9.84
CA ILE A 6 19.39 33.60 10.62
C ILE A 6 17.86 33.53 10.60
N ILE A 7 17.17 34.65 10.85
CA ILE A 7 15.71 34.73 10.80
C ILE A 7 15.18 34.35 9.40
N SER A 8 15.82 34.85 8.34
CA SER A 8 15.44 34.52 6.96
C SER A 8 15.60 33.02 6.64
N LEU A 9 16.66 32.39 7.14
CA LEU A 9 16.89 30.95 7.01
C LEU A 9 15.84 30.12 7.76
N LEU A 10 15.47 30.52 8.98
CA LEU A 10 14.44 29.84 9.78
C LEU A 10 13.07 29.93 9.11
N ILE A 11 12.69 31.11 8.60
CA ILE A 11 11.43 31.30 7.87
C ILE A 11 11.44 30.49 6.58
N GLY A 12 12.52 30.55 5.81
CA GLY A 12 12.66 29.77 4.56
C GLY A 12 12.57 28.26 4.81
N GLY A 13 13.28 27.75 5.82
CA GLY A 13 13.23 26.34 6.21
C GLY A 13 11.84 25.92 6.68
N PHE A 14 11.14 26.78 7.44
CA PHE A 14 9.77 26.53 7.86
C PHE A 14 8.81 26.45 6.67
N ILE A 15 8.89 27.38 5.72
CA ILE A 15 8.07 27.39 4.49
C ILE A 15 8.30 26.11 3.68
N ILE A 16 9.56 25.69 3.50
CA ILE A 16 9.90 24.47 2.76
C ILE A 16 9.32 23.25 3.48
N ASN A 17 9.50 23.14 4.80
CA ASN A 17 8.97 22.03 5.59
C ASN A 17 7.43 21.96 5.46
N LEU A 18 6.74 23.10 5.61
CA LEU A 18 5.29 23.18 5.49
C LEU A 18 4.82 22.77 4.08
N THR A 19 5.54 23.18 3.05
CA THR A 19 5.26 22.81 1.66
C THR A 19 5.46 21.31 1.42
N THR A 20 6.55 20.72 1.94
CA THR A 20 6.79 19.28 1.84
C THR A 20 5.73 18.47 2.58
N MET A 21 5.29 18.91 3.75
CA MET A 21 4.21 18.28 4.51
C MET A 21 2.90 18.31 3.71
N ILE A 22 2.53 19.45 3.12
CA ILE A 22 1.32 19.57 2.28
C ILE A 22 1.41 18.64 1.07
N LEU A 23 2.56 18.60 0.37
CA LEU A 23 2.78 17.71 -0.76
C LEU A 23 2.64 16.24 -0.36
N VAL A 24 3.22 15.83 0.77
CA VAL A 24 3.09 14.46 1.30
C VAL A 24 1.63 14.14 1.61
N ILE A 25 0.88 15.06 2.22
CA ILE A 25 -0.56 14.86 2.49
C ILE A 25 -1.34 14.70 1.18
N ILE A 26 -1.07 15.52 0.16
CA ILE A 26 -1.72 15.41 -1.15
C ILE A 26 -1.36 14.09 -1.82
N LEU A 27 -0.09 13.67 -1.78
CA LEU A 27 0.35 12.39 -2.33
C LEU A 27 -0.30 11.23 -1.59
N LEU A 28 -0.36 11.24 -0.26
CA LEU A 28 -1.05 10.22 0.53
C LEU A 28 -2.55 10.19 0.24
N LYS A 29 -3.20 11.35 0.08
CA LYS A 29 -4.61 11.43 -0.35
C LYS A 29 -4.81 10.94 -1.77
N LYS A 30 -3.89 11.20 -2.70
CA LYS A 30 -3.95 10.75 -4.09
C LYS A 30 -3.64 9.26 -4.21
N ILE A 31 -2.76 8.71 -3.36
CA ILE A 31 -2.49 7.28 -3.26
C ILE A 31 -3.68 6.57 -2.64
N LYS A 32 -4.24 7.07 -1.51
CA LYS A 32 -5.48 6.52 -0.94
C LYS A 32 -6.66 6.64 -1.89
N GLY A 33 -6.78 7.76 -2.60
CA GLY A 33 -7.79 7.99 -3.63
C GLY A 33 -7.62 7.07 -4.82
N LYS A 34 -6.39 6.84 -5.31
CA LYS A 34 -6.11 5.82 -6.34
C LYS A 34 -6.33 4.40 -5.85
N ILE A 35 -6.11 4.10 -4.57
CA ILE A 35 -6.45 2.79 -3.99
C ILE A 35 -7.97 2.65 -3.95
N ILE A 36 -8.72 3.70 -3.60
CA ILE A 36 -10.19 3.66 -3.54
C ILE A 36 -10.80 3.68 -4.95
N GLU A 37 -10.30 4.47 -5.90
CA GLU A 37 -10.73 4.45 -7.32
C GLU A 37 -10.25 3.21 -8.06
N ASN A 38 -9.11 2.59 -7.73
CA ASN A 38 -8.76 1.26 -8.25
C ASN A 38 -9.49 0.14 -7.49
N VAL A 39 -10.12 0.43 -6.35
CA VAL A 39 -11.08 -0.47 -5.68
C VAL A 39 -12.50 -0.17 -6.16
N GLU A 40 -12.82 0.97 -6.74
CA GLU A 40 -14.15 1.26 -7.29
C GLU A 40 -14.21 0.92 -8.79
N ASN A 41 -13.14 1.21 -9.55
CA ASN A 41 -12.99 0.88 -10.97
C ASN A 41 -12.13 -0.37 -11.23
N GLY A 42 -11.50 -0.96 -10.20
CA GLY A 42 -10.78 -2.25 -10.31
C GLY A 42 -11.41 -3.41 -9.52
N VAL A 43 -12.40 -3.15 -8.65
CA VAL A 43 -13.30 -4.22 -8.16
C VAL A 43 -14.27 -4.66 -9.23
N ALA A 44 -14.53 -3.85 -10.27
CA ALA A 44 -15.32 -4.28 -11.42
C ALA A 44 -14.60 -5.28 -12.35
N GLN A 45 -13.30 -5.59 -12.16
CA GLN A 45 -12.61 -6.61 -12.97
C GLN A 45 -11.83 -7.68 -12.20
N ILE A 46 -11.80 -7.66 -10.87
CA ILE A 46 -11.27 -8.79 -10.08
C ILE A 46 -12.15 -9.13 -8.86
N ALA A 47 -13.42 -8.72 -8.84
CA ALA A 47 -14.42 -9.21 -7.88
C ALA A 47 -15.53 -9.96 -8.61
N GLY A 48 -15.17 -11.14 -9.09
CA GLY A 48 -16.06 -12.17 -9.58
C GLY A 48 -15.23 -13.43 -9.66
N THR A 49 -14.93 -14.09 -8.55
CA THR A 49 -15.87 -15.08 -8.03
C THR A 49 -15.63 -15.37 -6.56
N ASN A 50 -16.75 -15.49 -5.84
CA ASN A 50 -16.94 -16.15 -4.56
C ASN A 50 -16.73 -15.29 -3.31
N GLU A 51 -17.81 -14.57 -3.04
CA GLU A 51 -18.35 -14.36 -1.71
C GLU A 51 -18.13 -15.55 -0.76
N THR A 52 -18.11 -15.20 0.52
CA THR A 52 -18.82 -15.86 1.63
C THR A 52 -17.92 -16.46 2.72
N LYS A 53 -17.98 -15.79 3.88
CA LYS A 53 -17.79 -16.29 5.25
C LYS A 53 -16.36 -16.50 5.78
N ASP A 54 -16.26 -16.05 7.04
CA ASP A 54 -15.23 -16.28 8.04
C ASP A 54 -13.89 -15.54 7.91
N SER A 55 -13.81 -14.43 8.66
CA SER A 55 -12.99 -14.29 9.88
C SER A 55 -12.05 -15.45 10.28
N ALA A 56 -11.23 -15.96 9.38
CA ALA A 56 -10.13 -16.85 9.69
C ALA A 56 -8.87 -16.37 8.99
N VAL A 57 -8.09 -15.55 9.72
CA VAL A 57 -6.64 -15.27 9.55
C VAL A 57 -6.07 -15.78 8.21
N LEU A 58 -6.34 -15.05 7.11
CA LEU A 58 -5.82 -15.35 5.79
C LEU A 58 -4.34 -14.96 5.72
N GLY A 59 -3.48 -15.82 6.28
CA GLY A 59 -2.03 -15.73 6.10
C GLY A 59 -1.67 -16.18 4.68
N VAL A 60 -0.85 -15.41 3.98
CA VAL A 60 -0.20 -15.88 2.75
C VAL A 60 1.05 -16.68 3.12
N VAL A 61 1.30 -17.80 2.43
CA VAL A 61 2.49 -18.64 2.62
C VAL A 61 3.27 -18.74 1.32
N PHE A 62 4.60 -18.83 1.43
CA PHE A 62 5.48 -19.02 0.29
C PHE A 62 5.66 -20.52 0.03
N CYS A 63 5.49 -20.95 -1.22
CA CYS A 63 5.80 -22.31 -1.61
C CYS A 63 7.30 -22.55 -1.54
N ARG A 64 7.74 -23.60 -0.84
CA ARG A 64 9.16 -23.97 -0.74
C ARG A 64 9.77 -24.42 -2.06
N ASN A 65 8.94 -24.91 -2.98
CA ASN A 65 9.39 -25.45 -4.26
C ASN A 65 9.52 -24.38 -5.35
N CYS A 66 8.52 -23.50 -5.50
CA CYS A 66 8.51 -22.48 -6.55
C CYS A 66 8.65 -21.04 -6.05
N GLY A 67 8.71 -20.81 -4.74
CA GLY A 67 8.84 -19.48 -4.14
C GLY A 67 7.59 -18.58 -4.27
N GLN A 68 6.54 -19.06 -4.92
CA GLN A 68 5.31 -18.28 -5.15
C GLN A 68 4.47 -18.20 -3.89
N GLN A 69 3.85 -17.04 -3.68
CA GLN A 69 2.91 -16.81 -2.59
C GLN A 69 1.56 -17.40 -2.94
N TYR A 70 0.95 -18.11 -2.00
CA TYR A 70 -0.38 -18.65 -2.15
C TYR A 70 -1.10 -18.71 -0.80
N ASP A 71 -2.42 -18.84 -0.87
CA ASP A 71 -3.29 -18.86 0.31
C ASP A 71 -2.94 -20.04 1.23
N SER A 72 -2.78 -19.78 2.52
CA SER A 72 -2.52 -20.80 3.54
C SER A 72 -3.64 -21.82 3.70
N LEU A 73 -4.85 -21.50 3.21
CA LEU A 73 -5.97 -22.45 3.14
C LEU A 73 -5.73 -23.57 2.12
N LYS A 74 -4.84 -23.38 1.15
CA LYS A 74 -4.50 -24.42 0.18
C LYS A 74 -3.36 -25.28 0.73
N THR A 75 -3.59 -26.59 0.80
CA THR A 75 -2.56 -27.58 1.19
C THR A 75 -1.60 -27.92 0.06
N VAL A 76 -1.94 -27.53 -1.17
CA VAL A 76 -1.16 -27.79 -2.38
C VAL A 76 -0.92 -26.46 -3.11
N CYS A 77 0.32 -26.23 -3.52
CA CYS A 77 0.66 -25.03 -4.26
C CYS A 77 -0.05 -25.00 -5.63
N PRO A 78 -0.80 -23.94 -5.96
CA PRO A 78 -1.52 -23.86 -7.23
C PRO A 78 -0.60 -23.72 -8.45
N HIS A 79 0.65 -23.32 -8.25
CA HIS A 79 1.60 -23.07 -9.34
C HIS A 79 2.38 -24.33 -9.74
N CYS A 80 2.90 -25.08 -8.77
CA CYS A 80 3.75 -26.24 -9.02
C CYS A 80 3.11 -27.56 -8.61
N LYS A 81 1.87 -27.54 -8.10
CA LYS A 81 1.11 -28.70 -7.61
C LYS A 81 1.84 -29.51 -6.52
N THR A 82 2.88 -28.92 -5.93
CA THR A 82 3.62 -29.54 -4.82
C THR A 82 2.79 -29.37 -3.55
N PRO A 83 2.56 -30.46 -2.78
CA PRO A 83 1.97 -30.34 -1.45
C PRO A 83 2.89 -29.50 -0.56
N ARG A 84 2.28 -28.80 0.41
CA ARG A 84 2.99 -27.96 1.37
C ARG A 84 4.08 -28.72 2.14
#